data_AF-S3KDS4-F1
#
_entry.id   AF-S3KDS4-F1
#
_cell.length_a   1.000
_cell.length_b   1.000
_cell.length_c   1.000
_cell.angle_alpha   90.00
_cell.angle_beta   90.00
_cell.angle_gamma   90.00
#
_symmetry.space_group_name_H-M   'P 1'
#
loop_
_entity.id
_entity.type
_entity.pdbx_description
1 polymer ?
#
loop_
_entity_poly.entity_id
_entity_poly.type
_entity_poly.pdbx_seq_one_letter_code
_entity_poly.pdbx_strand_id
1 'polypeptide(L)'
;MKTVFITGVSGTMGSEALTQIAQTGKFLCRILLRPKKANMRLAKKLQKNALIEVLFGNIQNYGDCLAAVKGADYVLHCAAIIPPAADHNPDETFRTNWLGTENLLEAVADSGQIGKTKFVYIGTVAEYGNRTFKHPWGRVGDPLMPSAFDVYAASKLKAERAVIESPLCWVSLRQSGILYDRVLLNNMHDGLMFHTCWNTPIEWATAKTSGLLLKNLVEKDSDGTLGADFWKKVYNIGNGKTARVTGFETLDRGFKMMGRSGTEIFKPEWNAIRNFHCMWFADSHVLNDYLDFQHEGFEDFFARLEKKLWYFKLGKPFPHLIRRFALMPLLRTNNAPAFWVSHNLTKRVKAFFGSLEAYRALPRSWEKFPVMCKNQNPETGAFLDYEKLKDESLIEKNGLLLNHGYDETKKTEELGITDAKQAAAFRGGKCVSGTMKKGDLYSPLQWQCHNGHRFKASPYLVLKTGHWCPDCCSCPPWNFGELAKHIPFYAQLWYDDHGKDETESYSAEDGRDILAYEK
;
A
#
# COMPACT_ATOMS: atom_id res chain seq x y z
N MET A 1 -17.97 14.83 -24.79
CA MET A 1 -17.40 14.93 -23.43
C MET A 1 -17.01 13.53 -22.99
N LYS A 2 -15.80 13.33 -22.47
CA LYS A 2 -15.38 12.00 -21.98
C LYS A 2 -16.04 11.67 -20.65
N THR A 3 -16.33 10.40 -20.42
CA THR A 3 -16.93 9.86 -19.20
C THR A 3 -15.86 9.22 -18.32
N VAL A 4 -15.73 9.70 -17.08
CA VAL A 4 -14.82 9.17 -16.07
C VAL A 4 -15.64 8.44 -15.03
N PHE A 5 -15.56 7.12 -15.00
CA PHE A 5 -16.18 6.30 -13.96
C PHE A 5 -15.25 6.19 -12.74
N ILE A 6 -15.69 6.66 -11.58
CA ILE A 6 -14.90 6.67 -10.34
C ILE A 6 -15.59 5.80 -9.29
N THR A 7 -14.90 4.75 -8.85
CA THR A 7 -15.33 3.94 -7.70
C THR A 7 -14.71 4.48 -6.40
N GLY A 8 -15.32 4.21 -5.25
CA GLY A 8 -14.72 4.59 -3.95
C GLY A 8 -14.86 6.07 -3.58
N VAL A 9 -15.78 6.79 -4.23
CA VAL A 9 -16.02 8.24 -4.02
C VAL A 9 -16.48 8.58 -2.60
N SER A 10 -17.05 7.64 -1.85
CA SER A 10 -17.38 7.84 -0.43
C SER A 10 -16.16 7.76 0.50
N GLY A 11 -14.98 7.41 -0.03
CA GLY A 11 -13.71 7.35 0.69
C GLY A 11 -12.80 8.54 0.43
N THR A 12 -11.66 8.57 1.10
CA THR A 12 -10.72 9.71 1.10
C THR A 12 -10.23 10.07 -0.32
N MET A 13 -9.49 9.16 -0.97
CA MET A 13 -8.89 9.43 -2.29
C MET A 13 -9.93 9.65 -3.39
N GLY A 14 -10.94 8.78 -3.47
CA GLY A 14 -11.99 8.88 -4.50
C GLY A 14 -12.80 10.17 -4.41
N SER A 15 -13.09 10.66 -3.19
CA SER A 15 -13.81 11.93 -3.02
C SER A 15 -13.00 13.14 -3.52
N GLU A 16 -11.68 13.11 -3.30
CA GLU A 16 -10.79 14.19 -3.71
C GLU A 16 -10.58 14.17 -5.22
N ALA A 17 -10.40 12.99 -5.82
CA ALA A 17 -10.34 12.81 -7.26
C ALA A 17 -11.61 13.32 -7.95
N LEU A 18 -12.80 12.94 -7.47
CA LEU A 18 -14.06 13.45 -7.99
C LEU A 18 -14.13 14.97 -7.89
N THR A 19 -13.79 15.53 -6.72
CA THR A 19 -13.87 16.97 -6.47
C THR A 19 -13.02 17.73 -7.47
N GLN A 20 -11.76 17.33 -7.65
CA GLN A 20 -10.83 18.03 -8.53
C GLN A 20 -11.16 17.81 -10.02
N ILE A 21 -11.56 16.59 -10.43
CA ILE A 21 -11.95 16.32 -11.82
C ILE A 21 -13.22 17.08 -12.19
N ALA A 22 -14.25 17.07 -11.33
CA ALA A 22 -15.50 17.77 -11.60
C ALA A 22 -15.34 19.30 -11.64
N GLN A 23 -14.36 19.87 -10.92
CA GLN A 23 -14.02 21.30 -10.97
C GLN A 23 -13.46 21.75 -12.33
N THR A 24 -12.90 20.83 -13.13
CA THR A 24 -12.40 21.17 -14.48
C THR A 24 -13.51 21.57 -15.45
N GLY A 25 -14.74 21.10 -15.22
CA GLY A 25 -15.85 21.28 -16.16
C GLY A 25 -15.73 20.50 -17.47
N LYS A 26 -14.67 19.70 -17.65
CA LYS A 26 -14.35 19.02 -18.92
C LYS A 26 -14.91 17.60 -19.06
N PHE A 27 -15.32 16.98 -17.95
CA PHE A 27 -15.64 15.55 -17.89
C PHE A 27 -17.01 15.29 -17.26
N LEU A 28 -17.70 14.27 -17.76
CA LEU A 28 -18.82 13.66 -17.05
C LEU A 28 -18.27 12.66 -16.04
N CYS A 29 -18.45 12.93 -14.76
CA CYS A 29 -18.02 12.04 -13.68
C CYS A 29 -19.16 11.10 -13.31
N ARG A 30 -19.05 9.83 -13.67
CA ARG A 30 -19.96 8.79 -13.19
C ARG A 30 -19.42 8.18 -11.91
N ILE A 31 -20.27 7.98 -10.92
CA ILE A 31 -19.88 7.39 -9.64
C ILE A 31 -20.82 6.26 -9.25
N LEU A 32 -20.30 5.26 -8.53
CA LEU A 32 -21.09 4.18 -7.95
C LEU A 32 -21.07 4.29 -6.42
N LEU A 33 -22.25 4.44 -5.81
CA LEU A 33 -22.42 4.51 -4.38
C LEU A 33 -23.24 3.33 -3.85
N ARG A 34 -22.81 2.74 -2.73
CA ARG A 34 -23.65 1.74 -2.04
C ARG A 34 -24.95 2.39 -1.53
N PRO A 35 -26.12 1.72 -1.57
CA PRO A 35 -27.41 2.29 -1.16
C PRO A 35 -27.57 2.39 0.36
N LYS A 36 -26.74 3.24 1.00
CA LYS A 36 -26.76 3.52 2.44
C LYS A 36 -27.23 4.95 2.69
N LYS A 37 -27.89 5.22 3.83
CA LYS A 37 -28.43 6.56 4.19
C LYS A 37 -27.41 7.70 4.04
N ALA A 38 -26.17 7.49 4.45
CA ALA A 38 -25.09 8.48 4.28
C ALA A 38 -24.79 8.76 2.80
N ASN A 39 -24.76 7.72 1.96
CA ASN A 39 -24.53 7.85 0.52
C ASN A 39 -25.71 8.47 -0.22
N MET A 40 -26.95 8.25 0.23
CA MET A 40 -28.11 8.97 -0.32
C MET A 40 -28.01 10.48 -0.08
N ARG A 41 -27.51 10.89 1.10
CA ARG A 41 -27.25 12.31 1.39
C ARG A 41 -26.09 12.86 0.54
N LEU A 42 -25.03 12.08 0.38
CA LEU A 42 -23.90 12.43 -0.48
C LEU A 42 -24.34 12.61 -1.93
N ALA A 43 -25.12 11.67 -2.48
CA ALA A 43 -25.68 11.73 -3.83
C ALA A 43 -26.48 13.02 -4.05
N LYS A 44 -27.41 13.35 -3.15
CA LYS A 44 -28.19 14.59 -3.22
C LYS A 44 -27.30 15.86 -3.25
N LYS A 45 -26.16 15.83 -2.56
CA LYS A 45 -25.20 16.95 -2.59
C LYS A 45 -24.45 17.00 -3.92
N LEU A 46 -23.97 15.85 -4.40
CA LEU A 46 -23.16 15.75 -5.61
C LEU A 46 -23.95 16.02 -6.89
N GLN A 47 -25.21 15.55 -6.97
CA GLN A 47 -26.11 15.77 -8.11
C GLN A 47 -26.51 17.24 -8.32
N LYS A 48 -26.13 18.15 -7.42
CA LYS A 48 -26.22 19.60 -7.70
C LYS A 48 -25.30 20.03 -8.85
N ASN A 49 -24.26 19.26 -9.12
CA ASN A 49 -23.42 19.43 -10.30
C ASN A 49 -23.94 18.51 -11.42
N ALA A 50 -24.39 19.09 -12.53
CA ALA A 50 -24.90 18.35 -13.68
C ALA A 50 -23.85 17.46 -14.37
N LEU A 51 -22.56 17.69 -14.10
CA LEU A 51 -21.45 16.86 -14.57
C LEU A 51 -21.20 15.63 -13.69
N ILE A 52 -22.02 15.38 -12.67
CA ILE A 52 -21.90 14.20 -11.81
C ILE A 52 -23.12 13.30 -11.97
N GLU A 53 -22.90 12.14 -12.58
CA GLU A 53 -23.88 11.06 -12.67
C GLU A 53 -23.70 10.11 -11.49
N VAL A 54 -24.77 9.83 -10.75
CA VAL A 54 -24.74 8.92 -9.59
C VAL A 54 -25.53 7.66 -9.89
N LEU A 55 -24.85 6.53 -9.81
CA LEU A 55 -25.45 5.20 -9.79
C LEU A 55 -25.41 4.63 -8.38
N PHE A 56 -26.39 3.78 -8.06
CA PHE A 56 -26.39 3.01 -6.82
C PHE A 56 -26.16 1.53 -7.11
N GLY A 57 -25.23 0.93 -6.38
CA GLY A 57 -24.87 -0.48 -6.55
C GLY A 57 -23.64 -0.87 -5.73
N ASN A 58 -23.12 -2.06 -6.00
CA ASN A 58 -21.95 -2.62 -5.33
C ASN A 58 -21.01 -3.26 -6.36
N ILE A 59 -19.70 -2.99 -6.27
CA ILE A 59 -18.71 -3.57 -7.19
C ILE A 59 -18.59 -5.09 -7.07
N GLN A 60 -19.08 -5.68 -5.97
CA GLN A 60 -19.21 -7.13 -5.84
C GLN A 60 -20.28 -7.74 -6.75
N ASN A 61 -21.21 -6.92 -7.26
CA ASN A 61 -22.23 -7.36 -8.20
C ASN A 61 -21.77 -7.03 -9.63
N TYR A 62 -21.58 -8.07 -10.43
CA TYR A 62 -21.15 -7.91 -11.82
C TYR A 62 -22.12 -7.06 -12.66
N GLY A 63 -23.44 -7.19 -12.46
CA GLY A 63 -24.45 -6.40 -13.18
C GLY A 63 -24.35 -4.90 -12.91
N ASP A 64 -24.10 -4.53 -11.65
CA ASP A 64 -23.84 -3.13 -11.27
C ASP A 64 -22.55 -2.60 -11.92
N CYS A 65 -21.49 -3.43 -11.96
CA CYS A 65 -20.25 -3.10 -12.66
C CYS A 65 -20.49 -2.90 -14.16
N LEU A 66 -21.21 -3.81 -14.81
CA LEU A 66 -21.54 -3.74 -16.23
C LEU A 66 -22.33 -2.47 -16.58
N ALA A 67 -23.33 -2.13 -15.76
CA ALA A 67 -24.08 -0.88 -15.93
C ALA A 67 -23.18 0.35 -15.76
N ALA A 68 -22.29 0.34 -14.76
CA ALA A 68 -21.45 1.49 -14.44
C ALA A 68 -20.35 1.76 -15.47
N VAL A 69 -19.71 0.72 -16.02
CA VAL A 69 -18.60 0.88 -16.98
C VAL A 69 -19.06 1.20 -18.40
N LYS A 70 -20.35 1.03 -18.72
CA LYS A 70 -20.88 1.21 -20.07
C LYS A 70 -20.61 2.62 -20.63
N GLY A 71 -19.82 2.70 -21.69
CA GLY A 71 -19.45 3.97 -22.34
C GLY A 71 -18.46 4.83 -21.55
N ALA A 72 -17.77 4.27 -20.54
CA ALA A 72 -16.75 4.98 -19.80
C ALA A 72 -15.42 5.02 -20.58
N ASP A 73 -14.85 6.20 -20.74
CA ASP A 73 -13.51 6.39 -21.33
C ASP A 73 -12.41 6.04 -20.30
N TYR A 74 -12.67 6.33 -19.02
CA TYR A 74 -11.77 6.02 -17.92
C TYR A 74 -12.51 5.29 -16.80
N VAL A 75 -11.85 4.30 -16.21
CA VAL A 75 -12.25 3.71 -14.92
C VAL A 75 -11.17 4.03 -13.90
N LEU A 76 -11.49 4.89 -12.93
CA LEU A 76 -10.63 5.18 -11.77
C LEU A 76 -11.07 4.31 -10.60
N HIS A 77 -10.37 3.18 -10.41
CA HIS A 77 -10.74 2.18 -9.42
C HIS A 77 -10.12 2.47 -8.04
N CYS A 78 -10.75 3.36 -7.26
CA CYS A 78 -10.31 3.73 -5.90
C CYS A 78 -11.06 2.97 -4.79
N ALA A 79 -12.05 2.13 -5.11
CA ALA A 79 -12.79 1.39 -4.10
C ALA A 79 -11.94 0.28 -3.47
N ALA A 80 -11.87 0.29 -2.14
CA ALA A 80 -11.31 -0.79 -1.35
C ALA A 80 -11.87 -0.75 0.08
N ILE A 81 -11.81 -1.88 0.76
CA ILE A 81 -11.85 -1.96 2.23
C ILE A 81 -10.41 -1.96 2.71
N ILE A 82 -10.11 -1.05 3.63
CA ILE A 82 -8.79 -0.83 4.22
C ILE A 82 -8.84 -1.12 5.73
N PRO A 83 -7.69 -1.37 6.39
CA PRO A 83 -7.63 -1.50 7.84
C PRO A 83 -8.18 -0.24 8.57
N PRO A 84 -8.81 -0.39 9.74
CA PRO A 84 -9.01 -1.64 10.50
C PRO A 84 -10.20 -2.47 10.00
N ALA A 85 -11.07 -1.92 9.14
CA ALA A 85 -12.24 -2.64 8.66
C ALA A 85 -11.87 -3.92 7.90
N ALA A 86 -10.70 -3.93 7.24
CA ALA A 86 -10.18 -5.10 6.56
C ALA A 86 -9.83 -6.25 7.52
N ASP A 87 -9.18 -5.93 8.64
CA ASP A 87 -8.77 -6.89 9.66
C ASP A 87 -9.99 -7.55 10.32
N HIS A 88 -11.04 -6.76 10.54
CA HIS A 88 -12.30 -7.19 11.15
C HIS A 88 -13.26 -7.88 10.17
N ASN A 89 -13.06 -7.73 8.86
CA ASN A 89 -13.95 -8.29 7.84
C ASN A 89 -13.16 -8.88 6.66
N PRO A 90 -12.37 -9.94 6.87
CA PRO A 90 -11.45 -10.46 5.86
C PRO A 90 -12.15 -10.99 4.59
N ASP A 91 -13.29 -11.67 4.74
CA ASP A 91 -14.05 -12.18 3.58
C ASP A 91 -14.60 -11.05 2.71
N GLU A 92 -15.22 -10.06 3.34
CA GLU A 92 -15.76 -8.89 2.66
C GLU A 92 -14.65 -8.06 2.01
N THR A 93 -13.44 -8.09 2.57
CA THR A 93 -12.24 -7.47 2.00
C THR A 93 -11.82 -8.15 0.71
N PHE A 94 -11.69 -9.49 0.67
CA PHE A 94 -11.41 -10.20 -0.58
C PHE A 94 -12.52 -10.01 -1.62
N ARG A 95 -13.78 -10.08 -1.21
CA ARG A 95 -14.93 -9.87 -2.11
C ARG A 95 -14.92 -8.46 -2.72
N THR A 96 -14.61 -7.45 -1.93
CA THR A 96 -14.61 -6.06 -2.42
C THR A 96 -13.35 -5.75 -3.23
N ASN A 97 -12.18 -6.08 -2.70
CA ASN A 97 -10.90 -5.63 -3.24
C ASN A 97 -10.41 -6.48 -4.42
N TRP A 98 -10.68 -7.79 -4.41
CA TRP A 98 -10.26 -8.69 -5.48
C TRP A 98 -11.40 -9.01 -6.45
N LEU A 99 -12.47 -9.65 -5.98
CA LEU A 99 -13.62 -9.98 -6.84
C LEU A 99 -14.25 -8.72 -7.44
N GLY A 100 -14.34 -7.62 -6.68
CA GLY A 100 -14.83 -6.34 -7.21
C GLY A 100 -13.95 -5.77 -8.32
N THR A 101 -12.63 -5.98 -8.28
CA THR A 101 -11.73 -5.62 -9.38
C THR A 101 -11.94 -6.54 -10.57
N GLU A 102 -12.03 -7.86 -10.38
CA GLU A 102 -12.30 -8.82 -11.47
C GLU A 102 -13.61 -8.51 -12.19
N ASN A 103 -14.69 -8.28 -11.45
CA ASN A 103 -15.98 -7.88 -12.01
C ASN A 103 -15.87 -6.63 -12.88
N LEU A 104 -15.06 -5.64 -12.49
CA LEU A 104 -14.88 -4.41 -13.28
C LEU A 104 -14.06 -4.68 -14.55
N LEU A 105 -13.01 -5.49 -14.48
CA LEU A 105 -12.19 -5.85 -15.64
C LEU A 105 -13.04 -6.63 -16.66
N GLU A 106 -13.78 -7.63 -16.20
CA GLU A 106 -14.70 -8.43 -17.02
C GLU A 106 -15.81 -7.56 -17.61
N ALA A 107 -16.44 -6.70 -16.81
CA ALA A 107 -17.48 -5.79 -17.28
C ALA A 107 -17.01 -4.85 -18.40
N VAL A 108 -15.77 -4.34 -18.32
CA VAL A 108 -15.20 -3.51 -19.40
C VAL A 108 -14.96 -4.34 -20.67
N ALA A 109 -14.44 -5.57 -20.51
CA ALA A 109 -14.20 -6.48 -21.62
C ALA A 109 -15.52 -6.86 -22.34
N ASP A 110 -16.52 -7.29 -21.58
CA ASP A 110 -17.83 -7.74 -22.08
C ASP A 110 -18.67 -6.60 -22.66
N SER A 111 -18.40 -5.36 -22.25
CA SER A 111 -18.97 -4.17 -22.89
C SER A 111 -18.35 -3.84 -24.25
N GLY A 112 -17.38 -4.62 -24.73
CA GLY A 112 -16.67 -4.38 -25.99
C GLY A 112 -15.74 -3.16 -25.94
N GLN A 113 -15.21 -2.82 -24.77
CA GLN A 113 -14.47 -1.57 -24.53
C GLN A 113 -12.96 -1.77 -24.28
N ILE A 114 -12.40 -2.97 -24.53
CA ILE A 114 -10.99 -3.30 -24.27
C ILE A 114 -10.00 -2.26 -24.82
N GLY A 115 -10.21 -1.79 -26.05
CA GLY A 115 -9.36 -0.79 -26.70
C GLY A 115 -9.79 0.67 -26.51
N LYS A 116 -10.88 0.92 -25.78
CA LYS A 116 -11.50 2.24 -25.61
C LYS A 116 -11.33 2.77 -24.19
N THR A 117 -11.59 1.92 -23.20
CA THR A 117 -11.56 2.29 -21.79
C THR A 117 -10.14 2.15 -21.24
N LYS A 118 -9.66 3.20 -20.59
CA LYS A 118 -8.43 3.20 -19.81
C LYS A 118 -8.72 2.83 -18.36
N PHE A 119 -8.06 1.80 -17.83
CA PHE A 119 -8.28 1.29 -16.48
C PHE A 119 -7.17 1.74 -15.52
N VAL A 120 -7.49 2.60 -14.58
CA VAL A 120 -6.56 3.09 -13.54
C VAL A 120 -6.86 2.36 -12.25
N TYR A 121 -5.97 1.47 -11.86
CA TYR A 121 -6.07 0.69 -10.62
C TYR A 121 -5.26 1.34 -9.50
N ILE A 122 -5.84 1.44 -8.31
CA ILE A 122 -5.14 1.89 -7.11
C ILE A 122 -4.68 0.67 -6.31
N GLY A 123 -3.39 0.34 -6.41
CA GLY A 123 -2.69 -0.66 -5.59
C GLY A 123 -2.27 -0.07 -4.24
N THR A 124 -1.29 -0.67 -3.56
CA THR A 124 -0.86 -0.18 -2.25
C THR A 124 0.58 -0.52 -1.88
N VAL A 125 1.24 0.39 -1.14
CA VAL A 125 2.54 0.10 -0.53
C VAL A 125 2.51 -1.13 0.39
N ALA A 126 1.32 -1.50 0.89
CA ALA A 126 1.15 -2.68 1.74
C ALA A 126 1.54 -4.00 1.05
N GLU A 127 1.51 -4.04 -0.28
CA GLU A 127 1.93 -5.21 -1.07
C GLU A 127 3.42 -5.54 -0.92
N TYR A 128 4.26 -4.54 -0.63
CA TYR A 128 5.69 -4.73 -0.39
C TYR A 128 6.00 -5.31 0.99
N GLY A 129 5.14 -5.07 1.98
CA GLY A 129 5.37 -5.48 3.36
C GLY A 129 6.42 -4.65 4.09
N ASN A 130 7.10 -5.31 5.03
CA ASN A 130 7.96 -4.69 6.03
C ASN A 130 9.33 -4.25 5.48
N ARG A 131 9.81 -3.09 5.95
CA ARG A 131 11.16 -2.58 5.69
C ARG A 131 11.86 -2.11 6.96
N THR A 132 13.18 -2.28 6.98
CA THR A 132 14.05 -1.89 8.10
C THR A 132 15.04 -0.81 7.66
N PHE A 133 15.91 -0.38 8.59
CA PHE A 133 17.02 0.53 8.28
C PHE A 133 18.10 -0.09 7.37
N LYS A 134 18.13 -1.42 7.21
CA LYS A 134 19.07 -2.12 6.31
C LYS A 134 18.69 -1.94 4.84
N HIS A 135 17.39 -2.02 4.56
CA HIS A 135 16.82 -1.76 3.23
C HIS A 135 15.61 -0.81 3.33
N PRO A 136 15.81 0.48 3.66
CA PRO A 136 14.71 1.41 3.90
C PRO A 136 14.06 1.95 2.61
N TRP A 137 14.77 1.79 1.50
CA TRP A 137 14.33 2.17 0.17
C TRP A 137 13.69 0.99 -0.56
N GLY A 138 12.65 1.28 -1.34
CA GLY A 138 12.14 0.32 -2.30
C GLY A 138 11.67 0.98 -3.60
N ARG A 139 11.42 0.13 -4.59
CA ARG A 139 10.99 0.53 -5.94
C ARG A 139 10.05 -0.50 -6.57
N VAL A 140 9.38 -0.12 -7.66
CA VAL A 140 8.65 -1.05 -8.51
C VAL A 140 9.59 -2.16 -8.98
N GLY A 141 9.15 -3.42 -8.84
CA GLY A 141 9.95 -4.62 -9.11
C GLY A 141 10.49 -5.30 -7.86
N ASP A 142 10.57 -4.59 -6.73
CA ASP A 142 10.96 -5.18 -5.44
C ASP A 142 9.98 -6.28 -5.00
N PRO A 143 10.42 -7.19 -4.11
CA PRO A 143 9.59 -8.31 -3.69
C PRO A 143 8.27 -7.86 -3.05
N LEU A 144 7.19 -8.50 -3.48
CA LEU A 144 5.88 -8.33 -2.88
C LEU A 144 5.72 -9.36 -1.76
N MET A 145 5.90 -8.90 -0.52
CA MET A 145 5.83 -9.71 0.68
C MET A 145 4.82 -9.13 1.68
N PRO A 146 3.50 -9.17 1.41
CA PRO A 146 2.48 -8.71 2.35
C PRO A 146 2.76 -9.22 3.77
N SER A 147 2.72 -8.31 4.74
CA SER A 147 2.93 -8.66 6.15
C SER A 147 1.95 -9.73 6.61
N ALA A 148 2.37 -10.59 7.54
CA ALA A 148 1.50 -11.61 8.12
C ALA A 148 0.24 -10.96 8.71
N PHE A 149 -0.92 -11.57 8.42
CA PHE A 149 -2.26 -11.08 8.78
C PHE A 149 -2.74 -9.83 8.06
N ASP A 150 -1.98 -9.27 7.12
CA ASP A 150 -2.41 -8.13 6.29
C ASP A 150 -3.29 -8.62 5.13
N VAL A 151 -4.57 -8.86 5.43
CA VAL A 151 -5.57 -9.31 4.47
C VAL A 151 -5.82 -8.27 3.38
N TYR A 152 -5.68 -6.98 3.73
CA TYR A 152 -5.80 -5.88 2.78
C TYR A 152 -4.72 -5.98 1.69
N ALA A 153 -3.44 -6.05 2.07
CA ALA A 153 -2.33 -6.23 1.15
C ALA A 153 -2.48 -7.50 0.30
N ALA A 154 -2.86 -8.62 0.93
CA ALA A 154 -3.08 -9.88 0.23
C ALA A 154 -4.18 -9.79 -0.85
N SER A 155 -5.28 -9.10 -0.55
CA SER A 155 -6.37 -8.88 -1.51
C SER A 155 -5.95 -7.96 -2.67
N LYS A 156 -5.15 -6.92 -2.37
CA LYS A 156 -4.64 -5.97 -3.37
C LYS A 156 -3.63 -6.62 -4.32
N LEU A 157 -2.76 -7.49 -3.80
CA LEU A 157 -1.81 -8.26 -4.58
C LEU A 157 -2.50 -9.12 -5.66
N LYS A 158 -3.59 -9.81 -5.29
CA LYS A 158 -4.36 -10.63 -6.24
C LYS A 158 -5.03 -9.77 -7.31
N ALA A 159 -5.63 -8.66 -6.89
CA ALA A 159 -6.28 -7.72 -7.79
C ALA A 159 -5.29 -7.05 -8.76
N GLU A 160 -4.10 -6.66 -8.30
CA GLU A 160 -3.08 -6.05 -9.17
C GLU A 160 -2.61 -7.02 -10.26
N ARG A 161 -2.39 -8.29 -9.91
CA ARG A 161 -2.10 -9.35 -10.90
C ARG A 161 -3.20 -9.45 -11.95
N ALA A 162 -4.47 -9.47 -11.54
CA ALA A 162 -5.60 -9.55 -12.46
C ALA A 162 -5.64 -8.35 -13.42
N VAL A 163 -5.37 -7.15 -12.92
CA VAL A 163 -5.27 -5.93 -13.75
C VAL A 163 -4.12 -6.06 -14.76
N ILE A 164 -2.92 -6.44 -14.31
CA ILE A 164 -1.72 -6.50 -15.15
C ILE A 164 -1.89 -7.50 -16.30
N GLU A 165 -2.41 -8.69 -16.00
CA GLU A 165 -2.61 -9.77 -16.98
C GLU A 165 -3.90 -9.59 -17.81
N SER A 166 -4.69 -8.55 -17.55
CA SER A 166 -5.87 -8.25 -18.36
C SER A 166 -5.51 -7.74 -19.77
N PRO A 167 -6.39 -7.94 -20.77
CA PRO A 167 -6.18 -7.43 -22.12
C PRO A 167 -6.38 -5.91 -22.22
N LEU A 168 -6.83 -5.25 -21.14
CA LEU A 168 -7.16 -3.83 -21.11
C LEU A 168 -5.91 -2.95 -21.24
N CYS A 169 -6.13 -1.69 -21.61
CA CYS A 169 -5.15 -0.64 -21.40
C CYS A 169 -5.25 -0.16 -19.95
N TRP A 170 -4.24 -0.46 -19.15
CA TRP A 170 -4.27 -0.24 -17.71
C TRP A 170 -3.05 0.51 -17.19
N VAL A 171 -3.15 1.08 -15.99
CA VAL A 171 -2.01 1.51 -15.17
C VAL A 171 -2.31 1.09 -13.72
N SER A 172 -1.31 0.56 -13.01
CA SER A 172 -1.41 0.29 -11.57
C SER A 172 -0.62 1.33 -10.79
N LEU A 173 -1.26 1.94 -9.80
CA LEU A 173 -0.65 2.97 -8.99
C LEU A 173 -0.65 2.52 -7.51
N ARG A 174 0.52 2.10 -7.02
CA ARG A 174 0.71 1.62 -5.64
C ARG A 174 0.71 2.79 -4.69
N GLN A 175 -0.44 3.01 -4.06
CA GLN A 175 -0.67 4.12 -3.15
C GLN A 175 0.09 3.94 -1.84
N SER A 176 0.93 4.91 -1.48
CA SER A 176 1.50 4.98 -0.13
C SER A 176 0.45 5.33 0.93
N GLY A 177 0.84 5.30 2.21
CA GLY A 177 0.04 5.83 3.30
C GLY A 177 -0.50 7.24 2.96
N ILE A 178 -1.78 7.46 3.23
CA ILE A 178 -2.46 8.73 2.91
C ILE A 178 -2.67 9.54 4.19
N LEU A 179 -2.12 10.74 4.22
CA LEU A 179 -2.49 11.77 5.19
C LEU A 179 -3.74 12.54 4.72
N TYR A 180 -4.70 12.70 5.62
CA TYR A 180 -5.95 13.41 5.36
C TYR A 180 -6.48 14.09 6.62
N ASP A 181 -7.34 15.09 6.46
CA ASP A 181 -7.71 16.03 7.53
C ASP A 181 -8.34 15.40 8.79
N ARG A 182 -8.87 14.18 8.69
CA ARG A 182 -9.50 13.46 9.80
C ARG A 182 -8.68 12.27 10.30
N VAL A 183 -7.43 12.12 9.86
CA VAL A 183 -6.58 10.97 10.19
C VAL A 183 -6.44 10.75 11.71
N LEU A 184 -6.26 11.83 12.48
CA LEU A 184 -6.13 11.78 13.93
C LEU A 184 -7.43 11.43 14.67
N LEU A 185 -8.59 11.59 14.03
CA LEU A 185 -9.90 11.31 14.64
C LEU A 185 -10.42 9.93 14.25
N ASN A 186 -10.24 9.55 12.99
CA ASN A 186 -10.74 8.29 12.45
C ASN A 186 -9.96 7.09 12.99
N ASN A 187 -8.73 7.26 13.46
CA ASN A 187 -7.91 6.16 13.98
C ASN A 187 -8.12 5.89 15.48
N MET A 188 -9.13 6.50 16.12
CA MET A 188 -9.32 6.48 17.59
C MET A 188 -10.36 5.46 18.10
N HIS A 189 -10.62 4.40 17.35
CA HIS A 189 -11.60 3.36 17.74
C HIS A 189 -11.04 1.93 17.68
N ASP A 190 -9.80 1.77 17.20
CA ASP A 190 -9.16 0.47 16.99
C ASP A 190 -7.66 0.56 17.34
N GLY A 191 -7.06 -0.58 17.68
CA GLY A 191 -5.65 -0.72 18.08
C GLY A 191 -4.65 -0.64 16.92
N LEU A 192 -5.11 -0.53 15.67
CA LEU A 192 -4.27 -0.49 14.46
C LEU A 192 -3.12 0.52 14.52
N MET A 193 -3.27 1.67 15.19
CA MET A 193 -2.19 2.66 15.27
C MET A 193 -0.91 2.13 15.92
N PHE A 194 -1.03 1.09 16.76
CA PHE A 194 0.09 0.45 17.42
C PHE A 194 0.81 -0.57 16.52
N HIS A 195 0.31 -0.81 15.30
CA HIS A 195 1.04 -1.62 14.32
C HIS A 195 2.18 -0.83 13.70
N THR A 196 2.05 0.50 13.60
CA THR A 196 3.11 1.37 13.07
C THR A 196 4.39 1.22 13.89
N CYS A 197 5.42 0.64 13.27
CA CYS A 197 6.71 0.43 13.90
C CYS A 197 7.48 1.76 14.00
N TRP A 198 8.13 2.01 15.15
CA TRP A 198 8.78 3.30 15.42
C TRP A 198 9.85 3.68 14.37
N ASN A 199 10.66 2.71 13.96
CA ASN A 199 11.78 2.93 13.03
C ASN A 199 11.44 2.55 11.58
N THR A 200 10.17 2.27 11.26
CA THR A 200 9.75 1.99 9.89
C THR A 200 9.94 3.25 9.02
N PRO A 201 10.54 3.14 7.83
CA PRO A 201 10.56 4.24 6.86
C PRO A 201 9.19 4.41 6.20
N ILE A 202 8.73 5.66 6.07
CA ILE A 202 7.44 6.00 5.47
C ILE A 202 7.61 7.21 4.55
N GLU A 203 7.30 7.07 3.27
CA GLU A 203 7.03 8.20 2.39
C GLU A 203 5.53 8.46 2.31
N TRP A 204 5.04 9.55 2.90
CA TRP A 204 3.60 9.84 2.86
C TRP A 204 3.15 10.39 1.50
N ALA A 205 1.91 10.09 1.15
CA ALA A 205 1.13 10.88 0.21
C ALA A 205 0.03 11.62 0.97
N THR A 206 -0.63 12.60 0.35
CA THR A 206 -1.82 13.24 0.93
C THR A 206 -3.04 12.98 0.07
N ALA A 207 -4.23 13.06 0.67
CA ALA A 207 -5.48 12.91 -0.06
C ALA A 207 -5.53 13.89 -1.25
N LYS A 208 -5.12 15.14 -1.00
CA LYS A 208 -5.11 16.23 -1.97
C LYS A 208 -4.20 15.95 -3.17
N THR A 209 -2.96 15.52 -2.93
CA THR A 209 -2.02 15.20 -4.02
C THR A 209 -2.42 13.93 -4.76
N SER A 210 -3.01 12.95 -4.06
CA SER A 210 -3.53 11.72 -4.68
C SER A 210 -4.73 12.00 -5.60
N GLY A 211 -5.62 12.93 -5.22
CA GLY A 211 -6.70 13.40 -6.08
C GLY A 211 -6.20 14.25 -7.26
N LEU A 212 -5.18 15.09 -7.04
CA LEU A 212 -4.54 15.89 -8.08
C LEU A 212 -3.88 15.02 -9.13
N LEU A 213 -3.18 13.96 -8.70
CA LEU A 213 -2.59 12.94 -9.57
C LEU A 213 -3.64 12.38 -10.53
N LEU A 214 -4.77 11.91 -10.00
CA LEU A 214 -5.83 11.32 -10.82
C LEU A 214 -6.48 12.33 -11.77
N LYS A 215 -6.63 13.58 -11.32
CA LYS A 215 -7.10 14.68 -12.17
C LYS A 215 -6.13 14.97 -13.31
N ASN A 216 -4.84 15.11 -13.01
CA ASN A 216 -3.80 15.36 -14.01
C ASN A 216 -3.65 14.20 -14.99
N LEU A 217 -3.79 12.94 -14.53
CA LEU A 217 -3.79 11.76 -15.39
C LEU A 217 -4.88 11.85 -16.46
N VAL A 218 -6.12 12.10 -16.04
CA VAL A 218 -7.26 12.16 -16.96
C VAL A 218 -7.16 13.39 -17.88
N GLU A 219 -6.76 14.55 -17.37
CA GLU A 219 -6.56 15.76 -18.19
C GLU A 219 -5.46 15.56 -19.24
N LYS A 220 -4.27 15.12 -18.81
CA LYS A 220 -3.13 14.97 -19.73
C LYS A 220 -3.37 13.91 -20.79
N ASP A 221 -3.96 12.76 -20.43
CA ASP A 221 -4.32 11.73 -21.41
C ASP A 221 -5.44 12.22 -22.35
N SER A 222 -6.43 12.93 -21.82
CA SER A 222 -7.51 13.48 -22.64
C SER A 222 -7.03 14.53 -23.63
N ASP A 223 -6.07 15.35 -23.21
CA ASP A 223 -5.49 16.42 -24.03
C ASP A 223 -4.35 15.90 -24.95
N GLY A 224 -4.05 14.59 -24.91
CA GLY A 224 -3.03 13.96 -25.76
C GLY A 224 -1.58 14.27 -25.36
N THR A 225 -1.36 14.77 -24.14
CA THR A 225 -0.03 15.15 -23.62
C THR A 225 0.60 14.09 -22.72
N LEU A 226 -0.17 13.06 -22.32
CA LEU A 226 0.37 11.90 -21.62
C LEU A 226 0.94 10.89 -22.63
N GLY A 227 2.24 10.61 -22.51
CA GLY A 227 2.94 9.68 -23.39
C GLY A 227 2.33 8.27 -23.38
N ALA A 228 2.31 7.61 -24.53
CA ALA A 228 1.78 6.24 -24.65
C ALA A 228 2.54 5.23 -23.78
N ASP A 229 3.81 5.51 -23.50
CA ASP A 229 4.69 4.74 -22.63
C ASP A 229 4.31 4.82 -21.14
N PHE A 230 3.39 5.70 -20.74
CA PHE A 230 2.82 5.71 -19.38
C PHE A 230 1.97 4.46 -19.10
N TRP A 231 1.23 4.01 -20.11
CA TRP A 231 0.27 2.92 -19.97
C TRP A 231 0.95 1.55 -19.93
N LYS A 232 0.24 0.57 -19.38
CA LYS A 232 0.70 -0.80 -19.10
C LYS A 232 1.88 -0.85 -18.13
N LYS A 233 1.95 0.11 -17.20
CA LYS A 233 3.00 0.17 -16.17
C LYS A 233 2.48 0.22 -14.74
N VAL A 234 3.33 -0.16 -13.80
CA VAL A 234 3.13 0.01 -12.36
C VAL A 234 3.99 1.19 -11.88
N TYR A 235 3.42 2.02 -11.01
CA TYR A 235 4.13 3.16 -10.40
C TYR A 235 3.83 3.26 -8.91
N ASN A 236 4.77 3.82 -8.14
CA ASN A 236 4.55 4.15 -6.73
C ASN A 236 4.03 5.58 -6.57
N ILE A 237 3.00 5.77 -5.74
CA ILE A 237 2.52 7.09 -5.33
C ILE A 237 3.14 7.44 -3.98
N GLY A 238 4.06 8.39 -3.98
CA GLY A 238 4.54 9.10 -2.79
C GLY A 238 4.65 10.60 -3.07
N ASN A 239 4.80 11.44 -2.05
CA ASN A 239 5.00 12.89 -2.22
C ASN A 239 6.48 13.32 -2.22
N GLY A 240 7.40 12.39 -2.47
CA GLY A 240 8.81 12.69 -2.68
C GLY A 240 9.59 13.00 -1.40
N LYS A 241 10.79 13.56 -1.56
CA LYS A 241 11.80 13.70 -0.49
C LYS A 241 11.29 14.39 0.78
N THR A 242 10.46 15.43 0.66
CA THR A 242 9.93 16.19 1.80
C THR A 242 8.82 15.45 2.56
N ALA A 243 8.36 14.32 2.05
CA ALA A 243 7.35 13.47 2.68
C ALA A 243 7.93 12.19 3.31
N ARG A 244 9.25 11.99 3.24
CA ARG A 244 9.94 10.83 3.81
C ARG A 244 10.29 11.06 5.27
N VAL A 245 9.72 10.23 6.14
CA VAL A 245 9.85 10.25 7.60
C VAL A 245 9.89 8.82 8.14
N THR A 246 9.89 8.68 9.46
CA THR A 246 9.72 7.41 10.19
C THR A 246 8.34 7.28 10.83
N GLY A 247 8.02 6.08 11.31
CA GLY A 247 6.86 5.85 12.17
C GLY A 247 6.87 6.71 13.44
N PHE A 248 8.05 6.91 14.05
CA PHE A 248 8.22 7.81 15.20
C PHE A 248 7.87 9.25 14.87
N GLU A 249 8.46 9.81 13.79
CA GLU A 249 8.16 11.18 13.36
C GLU A 249 6.66 11.36 13.04
N THR A 250 6.05 10.37 12.38
CA THR A 250 4.61 10.37 12.06
C THR A 250 3.75 10.52 13.32
N LEU A 251 3.96 9.62 14.29
CA LEU A 251 3.15 9.61 15.51
C LEU A 251 3.46 10.85 16.37
N ASP A 252 4.73 11.17 16.58
CA ASP A 252 5.17 12.34 17.37
C ASP A 252 4.61 13.65 16.80
N ARG A 253 4.58 13.81 15.48
CA ARG A 253 4.08 15.04 14.84
C ARG A 253 2.60 15.30 15.10
N GLY A 254 1.78 14.25 15.18
CA GLY A 254 0.37 14.35 15.56
C GLY A 254 0.18 14.89 16.98
N PHE A 255 1.04 14.47 17.93
CA PHE A 255 0.99 14.97 19.31
C PHE A 255 1.61 16.35 19.48
N LYS A 256 2.58 16.72 18.65
CA LYS A 256 3.13 18.09 18.60
C LYS A 256 2.07 19.14 18.29
N MET A 257 1.04 18.78 17.51
CA MET A 257 -0.12 19.65 17.28
C MET A 257 -0.87 20.00 18.58
N MET A 258 -0.84 19.10 19.56
CA MET A 258 -1.43 19.29 20.89
C MET A 258 -0.43 19.92 21.89
N GLY A 259 0.75 20.35 21.42
CA GLY A 259 1.81 20.92 22.25
C GLY A 259 2.55 19.90 23.11
N ARG A 260 2.61 18.64 22.69
CA ARG A 260 3.22 17.51 23.40
C ARG A 260 4.08 16.65 22.47
N SER A 261 4.90 15.76 23.02
CA SER A 261 5.64 14.76 22.26
C SER A 261 5.02 13.37 22.40
N GLY A 262 5.19 12.55 21.37
CA GLY A 262 4.90 11.12 21.41
C GLY A 262 5.61 10.43 22.57
N THR A 263 6.81 10.88 22.97
CA THR A 263 7.55 10.25 24.09
C THR A 263 6.91 10.50 25.47
N GLU A 264 6.11 11.56 25.62
CA GLU A 264 5.37 11.84 26.86
C GLU A 264 4.11 10.95 26.99
N ILE A 265 3.60 10.46 25.86
CA ILE A 265 2.27 9.85 25.76
C ILE A 265 2.37 8.34 25.56
N PHE A 266 3.28 7.89 24.71
CA PHE A 266 3.50 6.49 24.37
C PHE A 266 4.59 5.88 25.24
N LYS A 267 4.52 4.56 25.36
CA LYS A 267 5.69 3.78 25.71
C LYS A 267 6.19 2.99 24.49
N PRO A 268 7.50 2.74 24.37
CA PRO A 268 8.04 2.05 23.19
C PRO A 268 7.38 0.69 22.93
N GLU A 269 7.14 -0.10 23.98
CA GLU A 269 6.59 -1.45 23.88
C GLU A 269 5.13 -1.56 23.42
N TRP A 270 4.44 -0.42 23.30
CA TRP A 270 3.04 -0.42 22.88
C TRP A 270 2.89 -0.73 21.41
N ASN A 271 3.90 -0.38 20.62
CA ASN A 271 3.89 -0.58 19.19
C ASN A 271 4.64 -1.86 18.81
N ALA A 272 4.28 -2.41 17.66
CA ALA A 272 5.04 -3.45 17.00
C ALA A 272 6.47 -2.98 16.65
N ILE A 273 7.38 -3.94 16.47
CA ILE A 273 8.78 -3.68 16.08
C ILE A 273 9.10 -4.14 14.65
N ARG A 274 8.21 -4.95 14.06
CA ARG A 274 8.25 -5.44 12.67
C ARG A 274 6.85 -5.79 12.17
N ASN A 275 6.77 -6.38 10.97
CA ASN A 275 5.53 -6.85 10.33
C ASN A 275 4.55 -5.70 9.98
N PHE A 276 5.06 -4.49 9.77
CA PHE A 276 4.27 -3.34 9.32
C PHE A 276 4.74 -2.88 7.95
N HIS A 277 3.82 -2.52 7.07
CA HIS A 277 4.18 -2.11 5.72
C HIS A 277 4.43 -0.60 5.63
N CYS A 278 5.47 -0.21 4.91
CA CYS A 278 5.76 1.13 4.35
C CYS A 278 7.25 1.16 3.97
N MET A 279 7.63 2.13 3.13
CA MET A 279 9.02 2.37 2.78
C MET A 279 9.24 3.79 2.26
N TRP A 280 10.51 4.17 2.05
CA TRP A 280 10.86 5.31 1.20
C TRP A 280 10.95 4.85 -0.25
N PHE A 281 10.43 5.63 -1.19
CA PHE A 281 10.49 5.25 -2.60
C PHE A 281 11.72 5.82 -3.28
N ALA A 282 12.47 4.95 -3.96
CA ALA A 282 13.54 5.37 -4.86
C ALA A 282 12.99 5.86 -6.22
N ASP A 283 11.71 5.61 -6.52
CA ASP A 283 11.12 5.79 -7.86
C ASP A 283 9.77 6.55 -7.87
N SER A 284 9.32 7.13 -6.75
CA SER A 284 8.05 7.89 -6.72
C SER A 284 8.10 9.14 -7.62
N HIS A 285 9.29 9.69 -7.86
CA HIS A 285 9.50 10.81 -8.78
C HIS A 285 9.12 10.47 -10.22
N VAL A 286 9.27 9.20 -10.65
CA VAL A 286 8.95 8.77 -12.02
C VAL A 286 7.48 9.06 -12.36
N LEU A 287 6.56 8.79 -11.42
CA LEU A 287 5.15 9.10 -11.61
C LEU A 287 4.89 10.61 -11.62
N ASN A 288 5.65 11.35 -10.81
CA ASN A 288 5.56 12.81 -10.75
C ASN A 288 6.00 13.46 -12.07
N ASP A 289 7.01 12.92 -12.75
CA ASP A 289 7.46 13.45 -14.03
C ASP A 289 6.36 13.39 -15.11
N TYR A 290 5.50 12.35 -15.08
CA TYR A 290 4.33 12.28 -15.95
C TYR A 290 3.20 13.21 -15.48
N LEU A 291 2.89 13.22 -14.19
CA LEU A 291 1.61 13.70 -13.69
C LEU A 291 1.67 14.97 -12.85
N ASP A 292 2.84 15.44 -12.45
CA ASP A 292 3.09 16.68 -11.70
C ASP A 292 2.12 16.88 -10.52
N PHE A 293 2.33 16.15 -9.43
CA PHE A 293 1.38 16.11 -8.31
C PHE A 293 2.03 16.21 -6.91
N GLN A 294 3.35 16.05 -6.81
CA GLN A 294 4.08 16.07 -5.54
C GLN A 294 4.27 17.51 -5.02
N HIS A 295 3.17 18.14 -4.57
CA HIS A 295 3.16 19.55 -4.13
C HIS A 295 2.83 19.76 -2.64
N GLU A 296 2.85 18.71 -1.82
CA GLU A 296 2.60 18.82 -0.37
C GLU A 296 3.48 17.82 0.39
N GLY A 297 4.52 18.31 1.08
CA GLY A 297 5.36 17.49 1.95
C GLY A 297 4.69 17.13 3.27
N PHE A 298 5.40 16.36 4.11
CA PHE A 298 4.91 15.94 5.42
C PHE A 298 4.63 17.14 6.34
N GLU A 299 5.59 18.05 6.47
CA GLU A 299 5.42 19.25 7.31
C GLU A 299 4.42 20.24 6.73
N ASP A 300 4.31 20.37 5.40
CA ASP A 300 3.31 21.23 4.76
C ASP A 300 1.88 20.77 5.10
N PHE A 301 1.64 19.45 5.05
CA PHE A 301 0.37 18.85 5.45
C PHE A 301 0.04 19.19 6.91
N PHE A 302 0.97 18.95 7.84
CA PHE A 302 0.72 19.19 9.26
C PHE A 302 0.59 20.68 9.60
N ALA A 303 1.35 21.56 8.94
CA ALA A 303 1.21 23.00 9.10
C ALA A 303 -0.17 23.50 8.65
N ARG A 304 -0.70 22.95 7.55
CA ARG A 304 -2.09 23.20 7.12
C ARG A 304 -3.10 22.63 8.11
N LEU A 305 -2.88 21.41 8.58
CA LEU A 305 -3.79 20.73 9.50
C LEU A 305 -3.87 21.46 10.85
N GLU A 306 -2.76 21.98 11.36
CA GLU A 306 -2.71 22.79 12.59
C GLU A 306 -3.54 24.06 12.50
N LYS A 307 -3.53 24.74 11.35
CA LYS A 307 -4.38 25.92 11.12
C LYS A 307 -5.86 25.54 11.21
N LYS A 308 -6.22 24.38 10.65
CA LYS A 308 -7.60 23.87 10.67
C LYS A 308 -8.03 23.37 12.05
N LEU A 309 -7.13 22.69 12.76
CA LEU A 309 -7.34 22.09 14.08
C LEU A 309 -6.69 22.93 15.18
N TRP A 310 -6.80 24.26 15.09
CA TRP A 310 -6.13 25.19 16.02
C TRP A 310 -6.43 24.88 17.50
N TYR A 311 -7.64 24.37 17.77
CA TYR A 311 -8.12 24.00 19.11
C TYR A 311 -7.40 22.80 19.71
N PHE A 312 -6.67 21.99 18.92
CA PHE A 312 -5.83 20.91 19.46
C PHE A 312 -4.76 21.45 20.42
N LYS A 313 -4.30 22.70 20.21
CA LYS A 313 -3.36 23.38 21.11
C LYS A 313 -3.90 23.59 22.53
N LEU A 314 -5.23 23.54 22.72
CA LEU A 314 -5.86 23.60 24.04
C LEU A 314 -5.65 22.31 24.86
N GLY A 315 -5.29 21.20 24.20
CA GLY A 315 -4.95 19.93 24.86
C GLY A 315 -3.61 19.95 25.62
N LYS A 316 -2.82 21.02 25.45
CA LYS A 316 -1.47 21.17 26.03
C LYS A 316 -1.39 20.87 27.54
N PRO A 317 -2.30 21.26 28.44
CA PRO A 317 -2.08 21.08 29.88
C PRO A 317 -2.17 19.61 30.36
N PHE A 318 -2.74 18.69 29.58
CA PHE A 318 -3.24 17.42 30.10
C PHE A 318 -2.71 16.14 29.41
N PRO A 319 -1.38 15.94 29.32
CA PRO A 319 -0.82 14.76 28.65
C PRO A 319 -1.24 13.45 29.31
N HIS A 320 -1.36 13.44 30.65
CA HIS A 320 -1.84 12.27 31.38
C HIS A 320 -3.30 11.92 31.05
N LEU A 321 -4.16 12.93 30.80
CA LEU A 321 -5.54 12.68 30.39
C LEU A 321 -5.62 12.15 28.96
N ILE A 322 -4.83 12.70 28.03
CA ILE A 322 -4.73 12.18 26.66
C ILE A 322 -4.31 10.71 26.69
N ARG A 323 -3.25 10.40 27.43
CA ARG A 323 -2.78 9.01 27.59
C ARG A 323 -3.85 8.11 28.19
N ARG A 324 -4.51 8.54 29.28
CA ARG A 324 -5.48 7.72 30.02
C ARG A 324 -6.80 7.50 29.30
N PHE A 325 -7.31 8.50 28.60
CA PHE A 325 -8.64 8.48 28.01
C PHE A 325 -8.65 8.28 26.49
N ALA A 326 -7.58 8.66 25.79
CA ALA A 326 -7.50 8.49 24.34
C ALA A 326 -6.71 7.23 23.94
N LEU A 327 -5.54 6.97 24.56
CA LEU A 327 -4.64 5.90 24.11
C LEU A 327 -4.84 4.57 24.86
N MET A 328 -4.94 4.62 26.19
CA MET A 328 -5.09 3.43 27.02
C MET A 328 -6.33 2.56 26.70
N PRO A 329 -7.49 3.11 26.30
CA PRO A 329 -8.60 2.29 25.82
C PRO A 329 -8.27 1.52 24.53
N LEU A 330 -7.49 2.11 23.62
CA LEU A 330 -7.12 1.47 22.36
C LEU A 330 -6.23 0.26 22.58
N LEU A 331 -5.36 0.27 23.58
CA LEU A 331 -4.53 -0.88 23.97
C LEU A 331 -5.34 -2.11 24.41
N ARG A 332 -6.64 -1.94 24.70
CA ARG A 332 -7.57 -3.00 25.10
C ARG A 332 -8.44 -3.51 23.95
N THR A 333 -8.30 -2.93 22.76
CA THR A 333 -8.99 -3.43 21.57
C THR A 333 -8.31 -4.70 21.08
N ASN A 334 -9.08 -5.61 20.49
CA ASN A 334 -8.61 -6.90 19.99
C ASN A 334 -7.52 -6.78 18.91
N ASN A 335 -7.42 -5.63 18.21
CA ASN A 335 -6.39 -5.38 17.21
C ASN A 335 -5.11 -4.72 17.78
N ALA A 336 -4.97 -4.54 19.09
CA ALA A 336 -3.77 -3.94 19.68
C ALA A 336 -2.70 -5.00 20.06
N PRO A 337 -1.39 -4.74 19.84
CA PRO A 337 -0.32 -5.66 20.25
C PRO A 337 -0.33 -6.01 21.74
N ALA A 338 -0.62 -5.04 22.61
CA ALA A 338 -0.74 -5.27 24.05
C ALA A 338 -1.91 -6.23 24.40
N PHE A 339 -2.99 -6.22 23.63
CA PHE A 339 -4.10 -7.15 23.78
C PHE A 339 -3.70 -8.56 23.40
N TRP A 340 -2.97 -8.72 22.28
CA TRP A 340 -2.49 -10.02 21.81
C TRP A 340 -1.62 -10.73 22.85
N VAL A 341 -0.75 -9.95 23.51
CA VAL A 341 0.10 -10.47 24.60
C VAL A 341 -0.74 -10.88 25.81
N SER A 342 -1.73 -10.08 26.21
CA SER A 342 -2.53 -10.38 27.41
C SER A 342 -3.54 -11.52 27.21
N HIS A 343 -3.92 -11.82 25.96
CA HIS A 343 -4.85 -12.89 25.60
C HIS A 343 -4.17 -14.11 24.94
N ASN A 344 -2.83 -14.19 25.00
CA ASN A 344 -2.04 -15.29 24.44
C ASN A 344 -2.31 -15.57 22.95
N LEU A 345 -2.46 -14.53 22.12
CA LEU A 345 -2.50 -14.67 20.66
C LEU A 345 -1.09 -14.88 20.12
N THR A 346 -0.54 -16.06 20.39
CA THR A 346 0.89 -16.40 20.20
C THR A 346 1.36 -16.22 18.75
N LYS A 347 0.53 -16.54 17.76
CA LYS A 347 0.86 -16.37 16.34
C LYS A 347 1.07 -14.90 15.97
N ARG A 348 0.24 -13.98 16.49
CA ARG A 348 0.43 -12.53 16.31
C ARG A 348 1.65 -12.02 17.06
N VAL A 349 1.83 -12.43 18.32
CA VAL A 349 3.03 -12.06 19.08
C VAL A 349 4.30 -12.49 18.34
N LYS A 350 4.31 -13.69 17.77
CA LYS A 350 5.42 -14.19 16.96
C LYS A 350 5.64 -13.40 15.67
N ALA A 351 4.60 -13.12 14.90
CA ALA A 351 4.72 -12.32 13.68
C ALA A 351 5.28 -10.90 13.95
N PHE A 352 4.73 -10.20 14.94
CA PHE A 352 5.04 -8.78 15.19
C PHE A 352 6.23 -8.54 16.12
N PHE A 353 6.68 -9.54 16.88
CA PHE A 353 7.79 -9.40 17.85
C PHE A 353 8.84 -10.52 17.81
N GLY A 354 8.67 -11.57 17.01
CA GLY A 354 9.55 -12.75 17.00
C GLY A 354 9.24 -13.76 18.09
N SER A 355 9.08 -13.29 19.33
CA SER A 355 8.69 -14.13 20.45
C SER A 355 8.11 -13.33 21.60
N LEU A 356 7.52 -14.02 22.58
CA LEU A 356 7.06 -13.38 23.81
C LEU A 356 8.25 -12.89 24.65
N GLU A 357 9.37 -13.61 24.60
CA GLU A 357 10.62 -13.25 25.26
C GLU A 357 11.19 -11.96 24.67
N ALA A 358 11.21 -11.83 23.35
CA ALA A 358 11.62 -10.62 22.66
C ALA A 358 10.71 -9.43 23.02
N TYR A 359 9.39 -9.62 23.02
CA TYR A 359 8.44 -8.61 23.50
C TYR A 359 8.73 -8.18 24.95
N ARG A 360 9.01 -9.14 25.84
CA ARG A 360 9.32 -8.88 27.26
C ARG A 360 10.63 -8.11 27.43
N ALA A 361 11.63 -8.40 26.59
CA ALA A 361 12.92 -7.74 26.58
C ALA A 361 12.90 -6.30 26.05
N LEU A 362 11.81 -5.86 25.39
CA LEU A 362 11.70 -4.50 24.87
C LEU A 362 11.90 -3.43 25.95
N PRO A 363 12.65 -2.35 25.64
CA PRO A 363 12.77 -1.19 26.52
C PRO A 363 11.41 -0.60 26.88
N ARG A 364 11.22 -0.33 28.18
CA ARG A 364 10.00 0.32 28.71
C ARG A 364 10.12 1.84 28.83
N SER A 365 11.27 2.39 28.46
CA SER A 365 11.58 3.81 28.52
C SER A 365 12.28 4.25 27.24
N TRP A 366 12.04 5.49 26.83
CA TRP A 366 12.54 6.04 25.57
C TRP A 366 14.04 6.28 25.57
N GLU A 367 14.67 6.44 26.74
CA GLU A 367 16.12 6.62 26.87
C GLU A 367 16.89 5.36 26.45
N LYS A 368 16.25 4.19 26.55
CA LYS A 368 16.83 2.89 26.22
C LYS A 368 16.34 2.33 24.88
N PHE A 369 15.40 3.00 24.22
CA PHE A 369 14.86 2.56 22.93
C PHE A 369 15.56 3.33 21.79
N PRO A 370 16.31 2.65 20.90
CA PRO A 370 16.96 3.31 19.77
C PRO A 370 15.95 3.87 18.77
N VAL A 371 16.10 5.15 18.42
CA VAL A 371 15.23 5.85 17.47
C VAL A 371 16.03 6.29 16.24
N MET A 372 15.68 5.76 15.07
CA MET A 372 16.40 5.96 13.81
C MET A 372 16.53 7.44 13.44
N CYS A 373 15.44 8.21 13.53
CA CYS A 373 15.45 9.65 13.21
C CYS A 373 16.22 10.51 14.25
N LYS A 374 16.76 9.90 15.30
CA LYS A 374 17.66 10.53 16.28
C LYS A 374 19.12 10.10 16.11
N ASN A 375 19.46 9.61 14.92
CA ASN A 375 20.78 9.08 14.55
C ASN A 375 21.22 7.86 15.36
N GLN A 376 20.28 6.99 15.72
CA GLN A 376 20.55 5.76 16.47
C GLN A 376 20.21 4.55 15.61
N ASN A 377 21.15 3.62 15.50
CA ASN A 377 20.93 2.32 14.87
C ASN A 377 19.82 1.56 15.62
N PRO A 378 18.72 1.16 14.95
CA PRO A 378 17.60 0.49 15.60
C PRO A 378 17.93 -0.81 16.37
N GLU A 379 19.00 -1.51 16.00
CA GLU A 379 19.41 -2.77 16.62
C GLU A 379 20.45 -2.57 17.73
N THR A 380 21.42 -1.68 17.52
CA THR A 380 22.59 -1.55 18.41
C THR A 380 22.61 -0.28 19.25
N GLY A 381 21.81 0.73 18.89
CA GLY A 381 21.86 2.06 19.49
C GLY A 381 23.09 2.90 19.12
N ALA A 382 24.03 2.34 18.34
CA ALA A 382 25.21 3.06 17.85
C ALA A 382 24.83 4.21 16.90
N PHE A 383 25.76 5.13 16.64
CA PHE A 383 25.53 6.22 15.70
C PHE A 383 25.20 5.71 14.29
N LEU A 384 24.09 6.18 13.73
CA LEU A 384 23.65 5.95 12.35
C LEU A 384 23.28 7.31 11.76
N ASP A 385 23.93 7.73 10.67
CA ASP A 385 23.65 9.03 10.03
C ASP A 385 22.32 8.97 9.26
N TYR A 386 21.23 9.45 9.88
CA TYR A 386 19.87 9.37 9.34
C TYR A 386 19.72 10.17 8.05
N GLU A 387 20.34 11.34 7.96
CA GLU A 387 20.26 12.19 6.77
C GLU A 387 21.01 11.56 5.59
N LYS A 388 22.19 10.95 5.82
CA LYS A 388 22.85 10.16 4.76
C LYS A 388 22.06 8.94 4.33
N LEU A 389 21.33 8.29 5.25
CA LEU A 389 20.46 7.15 4.90
C LEU A 389 19.32 7.58 3.95
N LYS A 390 18.88 8.85 4.03
CA LYS A 390 17.85 9.46 3.19
C LYS A 390 18.38 10.13 1.92
N ASP A 391 19.70 10.14 1.71
CA ASP A 391 20.31 10.75 0.54
C ASP A 391 20.18 9.83 -0.68
N GLU A 392 19.36 10.25 -1.65
CA GLU A 392 19.13 9.52 -2.89
C GLU A 392 20.43 9.24 -3.68
N SER A 393 21.39 10.17 -3.61
CA SER A 393 22.67 10.03 -4.33
C SER A 393 23.57 8.92 -3.76
N LEU A 394 23.28 8.46 -2.54
CA LEU A 394 24.04 7.43 -1.85
C LEU A 394 23.39 6.04 -1.93
N ILE A 395 22.19 5.92 -2.48
CA ILE A 395 21.43 4.66 -2.49
C ILE A 395 22.23 3.54 -3.17
N GLU A 396 22.67 3.76 -4.41
CA GLU A 396 23.43 2.75 -5.17
C GLU A 396 24.79 2.47 -4.53
N LYS A 397 25.51 3.53 -4.13
CA LYS A 397 26.84 3.43 -3.50
C LYS A 397 26.82 2.62 -2.21
N ASN A 398 25.73 2.70 -1.45
CA ASN A 398 25.57 1.99 -0.18
C ASN A 398 24.87 0.63 -0.35
N GLY A 399 24.56 0.20 -1.58
CA GLY A 399 23.91 -1.08 -1.83
C GLY A 399 22.51 -1.20 -1.22
N LEU A 400 21.76 -0.10 -1.14
CA LEU A 400 20.43 -0.06 -0.50
C LEU A 400 19.29 -0.51 -1.42
N LEU A 401 19.59 -0.91 -2.65
CA LEU A 401 18.62 -1.42 -3.63
C LEU A 401 18.71 -2.93 -3.73
N LEU A 402 17.55 -3.56 -3.84
CA LEU A 402 17.43 -4.99 -3.99
C LEU A 402 17.74 -5.42 -5.43
N ASN A 403 18.33 -6.60 -5.57
CA ASN A 403 18.55 -7.23 -6.86
C ASN A 403 17.23 -7.87 -7.34
N HIS A 404 16.85 -7.64 -8.60
CA HIS A 404 15.64 -8.24 -9.19
C HIS A 404 15.91 -9.52 -10.00
N GLY A 405 17.15 -9.99 -10.04
CA GLY A 405 17.57 -11.25 -10.67
C GLY A 405 17.82 -11.16 -12.18
N TYR A 406 17.91 -9.95 -12.74
CA TYR A 406 18.26 -9.71 -14.15
C TYR A 406 18.96 -8.36 -14.29
N ASP A 407 19.53 -8.10 -15.47
CA ASP A 407 20.18 -6.82 -15.77
C ASP A 407 19.14 -5.71 -16.01
N GLU A 408 18.94 -4.88 -14.99
CA GLU A 408 18.02 -3.74 -15.03
C GLU A 408 18.54 -2.56 -15.87
N THR A 409 19.82 -2.56 -16.27
CA THR A 409 20.40 -1.49 -17.12
C THR A 409 20.01 -1.62 -18.59
N LYS A 410 19.57 -2.80 -19.01
CA LYS A 410 19.09 -3.06 -20.37
C LYS A 410 17.80 -2.31 -20.65
N LYS A 411 17.70 -1.80 -21.87
CA LYS A 411 16.42 -1.23 -22.35
C LYS A 411 15.38 -2.33 -22.49
N THR A 412 14.10 -1.97 -22.42
CA THR A 412 13.00 -2.93 -22.52
C THR A 412 13.10 -3.77 -23.80
N GLU A 413 13.44 -3.15 -24.93
CA GLU A 413 13.58 -3.76 -26.25
C GLU A 413 14.73 -4.79 -26.31
N GLU A 414 15.63 -4.76 -25.33
CA GLU A 414 16.78 -5.63 -25.23
C GLU A 414 16.53 -6.86 -24.34
N LEU A 415 15.47 -6.85 -23.54
CA LEU A 415 15.12 -7.98 -22.67
C LEU A 415 14.61 -9.16 -23.49
N GLY A 416 15.12 -10.34 -23.19
CA GLY A 416 14.75 -11.58 -23.88
C GLY A 416 14.65 -12.78 -22.95
N ILE A 417 14.60 -13.98 -23.54
CA ILE A 417 14.39 -15.22 -22.80
C ILE A 417 15.48 -15.50 -21.76
N THR A 418 16.72 -15.05 -22.00
CA THR A 418 17.83 -15.22 -21.06
C THR A 418 17.60 -14.44 -19.77
N ASP A 419 17.13 -13.19 -19.86
CA ASP A 419 16.82 -12.35 -18.70
C ASP A 419 15.65 -12.95 -17.91
N ALA A 420 14.63 -13.45 -18.60
CA ALA A 420 13.50 -14.16 -17.97
C ALA A 420 13.96 -15.43 -17.22
N LYS A 421 14.88 -16.22 -17.81
CA LYS A 421 15.44 -17.41 -17.15
C LYS A 421 16.29 -17.04 -15.94
N GLN A 422 17.09 -15.98 -16.01
CA GLN A 422 17.89 -15.48 -14.90
C GLN A 422 17.00 -15.02 -13.74
N ALA A 423 15.99 -14.20 -14.02
CA ALA A 423 15.05 -13.70 -13.04
C ALA A 423 14.27 -14.82 -12.35
N ALA A 424 13.88 -15.85 -13.12
CA ALA A 424 13.22 -17.03 -12.59
C ALA A 424 14.12 -17.85 -11.65
N ALA A 425 15.38 -18.06 -12.04
CA ALA A 425 16.37 -18.78 -11.21
C ALA A 425 16.62 -18.05 -9.88
N PHE A 426 16.75 -16.72 -9.91
CA PHE A 426 16.88 -15.90 -8.71
C PHE A 426 15.63 -15.94 -7.80
N ARG A 427 14.48 -16.31 -8.36
CA ARG A 427 13.23 -16.55 -7.63
C ARG A 427 13.01 -18.04 -7.27
N GLY A 428 14.07 -18.83 -7.26
CA GLY A 428 14.05 -20.24 -6.87
C GLY A 428 13.32 -21.16 -7.86
N GLY A 429 13.03 -20.69 -9.07
CA GLY A 429 12.30 -21.46 -10.09
C GLY A 429 12.95 -21.38 -11.47
N LYS A 430 12.16 -21.55 -12.53
CA LYS A 430 12.64 -21.48 -13.91
C LYS A 430 11.57 -20.96 -14.87
N CYS A 431 12.01 -20.24 -15.89
CA CYS A 431 11.20 -19.98 -17.07
C CYS A 431 11.24 -21.23 -17.97
N VAL A 432 10.08 -21.89 -18.11
CA VAL A 432 9.91 -23.13 -18.88
C VAL A 432 9.87 -22.85 -20.38
N SER A 433 9.39 -21.67 -20.79
CA SER A 433 9.37 -21.28 -22.19
C SER A 433 10.78 -21.34 -22.81
N GLY A 434 10.85 -21.91 -24.02
CA GLY A 434 12.11 -22.01 -24.76
C GLY A 434 12.52 -20.69 -25.42
N THR A 435 11.55 -19.86 -25.79
CA THR A 435 11.73 -18.62 -26.55
C THR A 435 10.85 -17.50 -26.01
N MET A 436 11.27 -16.26 -26.28
CA MET A 436 10.54 -15.03 -26.03
C MET A 436 10.95 -14.05 -27.12
N LYS A 437 10.00 -13.34 -27.74
CA LYS A 437 10.32 -12.26 -28.66
C LYS A 437 11.00 -11.15 -27.87
N LYS A 438 12.19 -10.72 -28.30
CA LYS A 438 12.96 -9.66 -27.64
C LYS A 438 12.10 -8.39 -27.53
N GLY A 439 12.06 -7.79 -26.34
CA GLY A 439 11.23 -6.62 -26.06
C GLY A 439 9.75 -6.88 -25.78
N ASP A 440 9.23 -8.08 -26.03
CA ASP A 440 7.84 -8.41 -25.77
C ASP A 440 7.65 -8.85 -24.32
N LEU A 441 7.35 -7.89 -23.45
CA LEU A 441 7.11 -8.15 -22.03
C LEU A 441 5.67 -8.58 -21.72
N TYR A 442 4.73 -8.57 -22.66
CA TYR A 442 3.31 -8.78 -22.37
C TYR A 442 2.76 -10.10 -22.89
N SER A 443 3.41 -10.73 -23.86
CA SER A 443 3.07 -12.10 -24.25
C SER A 443 3.39 -13.10 -23.12
N PRO A 444 2.40 -13.90 -22.64
CA PRO A 444 2.62 -14.80 -21.52
C PRO A 444 3.68 -15.87 -21.80
N LEU A 445 4.55 -16.10 -20.82
CA LEU A 445 5.47 -17.24 -20.77
C LEU A 445 4.97 -18.28 -19.76
N GLN A 446 5.54 -19.48 -19.85
CA GLN A 446 5.34 -20.56 -18.87
C GLN A 446 6.47 -20.51 -17.84
N TRP A 447 6.10 -20.53 -16.56
CA TRP A 447 7.02 -20.46 -15.44
C TRP A 447 6.80 -21.68 -14.52
N GLN A 448 7.82 -22.04 -13.75
CA GLN A 448 7.70 -23.03 -12.69
C GLN A 448 8.40 -22.49 -11.43
N CYS A 449 7.72 -22.49 -10.29
CA CYS A 449 8.32 -22.08 -9.01
C CYS A 449 9.10 -23.23 -8.34
N HIS A 450 9.75 -22.93 -7.21
CA HIS A 450 10.48 -23.92 -6.41
C HIS A 450 9.63 -25.16 -6.05
N ASN A 451 8.38 -24.93 -5.64
CA ASN A 451 7.45 -26.00 -5.22
C ASN A 451 6.85 -26.77 -6.42
N GLY A 452 7.31 -26.51 -7.64
CA GLY A 452 6.87 -27.23 -8.84
C GLY A 452 5.60 -26.70 -9.51
N HIS A 453 4.89 -25.74 -8.91
CA HIS A 453 3.71 -25.12 -9.53
C HIS A 453 4.07 -24.48 -10.87
N ARG A 454 3.28 -24.79 -11.90
CA ARG A 454 3.43 -24.22 -13.24
C ARG A 454 2.35 -23.18 -13.48
N PHE A 455 2.74 -22.00 -13.94
CA PHE A 455 1.82 -20.90 -14.15
C PHE A 455 2.18 -20.08 -15.39
N LYS A 456 1.16 -19.47 -15.98
CA LYS A 456 1.31 -18.46 -17.03
C LYS A 456 1.42 -17.08 -16.41
N ALA A 457 2.32 -16.27 -16.93
CA ALA A 457 2.45 -14.85 -16.60
C ALA A 457 3.23 -14.13 -17.70
N SER A 458 2.93 -12.86 -17.91
CA SER A 458 3.76 -11.99 -18.73
C SER A 458 5.15 -11.80 -18.11
N PRO A 459 6.22 -11.65 -18.91
CA PRO A 459 7.51 -11.20 -18.41
C PRO A 459 7.43 -9.89 -17.63
N TYR A 460 6.54 -8.97 -18.02
CA TYR A 460 6.32 -7.71 -17.32
C TYR A 460 5.93 -7.95 -15.85
N LEU A 461 4.92 -8.79 -15.61
CA LEU A 461 4.47 -9.15 -14.26
C LEU A 461 5.65 -9.65 -13.41
N VAL A 462 6.44 -10.60 -13.93
CA VAL A 462 7.53 -11.22 -13.17
C VAL A 462 8.72 -10.29 -12.95
N LEU A 463 9.21 -9.64 -14.02
CA LEU A 463 10.47 -8.90 -14.00
C LEU A 463 10.28 -7.49 -13.45
N LYS A 464 9.16 -6.83 -13.77
CA LYS A 464 8.98 -5.39 -13.50
C LYS A 464 8.09 -5.11 -12.30
N THR A 465 7.31 -6.06 -11.79
CA THR A 465 6.34 -5.74 -10.72
C THR A 465 6.58 -6.45 -9.40
N GLY A 466 7.52 -7.39 -9.33
CA GLY A 466 7.85 -8.13 -8.10
C GLY A 466 6.94 -9.33 -7.82
N HIS A 467 5.93 -9.56 -8.65
CA HIS A 467 5.07 -10.74 -8.59
C HIS A 467 5.83 -12.03 -8.97
N TRP A 468 5.36 -13.14 -8.40
CA TRP A 468 5.88 -14.47 -8.73
C TRP A 468 4.77 -15.52 -8.82
N CYS A 469 4.93 -16.65 -8.14
CA CYS A 469 4.00 -17.77 -8.18
C CYS A 469 2.67 -17.40 -7.51
N PRO A 470 1.53 -17.52 -8.21
CA PRO A 470 0.21 -17.20 -7.66
C PRO A 470 -0.25 -18.21 -6.59
N ASP A 471 0.41 -19.35 -6.45
CA ASP A 471 0.04 -20.36 -5.46
C ASP A 471 0.88 -20.21 -4.18
N CYS A 472 2.20 -20.02 -4.35
CA CYS A 472 3.11 -19.88 -3.22
C CYS A 472 3.09 -18.48 -2.62
N CYS A 473 2.95 -17.44 -3.45
CA CYS A 473 3.21 -16.06 -3.06
C CYS A 473 1.92 -15.23 -3.01
N SER A 474 0.76 -15.85 -3.20
CA SER A 474 -0.53 -15.22 -2.94
C SER A 474 -0.98 -15.59 -1.54
N CYS A 475 -0.89 -14.62 -0.65
CA CYS A 475 -1.37 -14.77 0.71
C CYS A 475 -2.92 -14.77 0.74
N PRO A 476 -3.52 -15.38 1.77
CA PRO A 476 -2.95 -16.41 2.65
C PRO A 476 -2.75 -17.78 1.95
N PRO A 477 -1.87 -18.67 2.45
CA PRO A 477 -1.09 -18.52 3.68
C PRO A 477 0.10 -17.57 3.52
N TRP A 478 0.48 -16.89 4.60
CA TRP A 478 1.73 -16.13 4.68
C TRP A 478 2.85 -17.07 5.09
N ASN A 479 3.71 -17.47 4.15
CA ASN A 479 4.77 -18.47 4.35
C ASN A 479 6.15 -17.98 3.88
N PHE A 480 6.38 -16.66 3.88
CA PHE A 480 7.58 -16.06 3.31
C PHE A 480 8.88 -16.52 3.97
N GLY A 481 8.88 -16.95 5.23
CA GLY A 481 10.06 -17.51 5.87
C GLY A 481 10.51 -18.83 5.26
N GLU A 482 9.58 -19.74 4.94
CA GLU A 482 9.92 -20.96 4.22
C GLU A 482 10.34 -20.67 2.78
N LEU A 483 9.66 -19.73 2.11
CA LEU A 483 10.03 -19.32 0.76
C LEU A 483 11.44 -18.69 0.72
N ALA A 484 11.82 -17.89 1.71
CA ALA A 484 13.12 -17.23 1.79
C ALA A 484 14.31 -18.21 1.90
N LYS A 485 14.09 -19.47 2.29
CA LYS A 485 15.15 -20.51 2.24
C LYS A 485 15.55 -20.86 0.82
N HIS A 486 14.62 -20.78 -0.13
CA HIS A 486 14.78 -21.29 -1.48
C HIS A 486 14.68 -20.21 -2.57
N ILE A 487 14.19 -19.02 -2.21
CA ILE A 487 13.96 -17.89 -3.10
C ILE A 487 14.87 -16.73 -2.66
N PRO A 488 16.08 -16.61 -3.25
CA PRO A 488 17.00 -15.51 -2.97
C PRO A 488 16.34 -14.12 -3.08
N PHE A 489 15.41 -13.96 -4.02
CA PHE A 489 14.65 -12.72 -4.18
C PHE A 489 13.94 -12.26 -2.89
N TYR A 490 13.30 -13.15 -2.13
CA TYR A 490 12.65 -12.83 -0.84
C TYR A 490 13.64 -12.80 0.34
N ALA A 491 14.68 -13.63 0.28
CA ALA A 491 15.72 -13.72 1.31
C ALA A 491 16.42 -12.38 1.60
N GLN A 492 16.53 -11.52 0.57
CA GLN A 492 17.13 -10.19 0.70
C GLN A 492 16.43 -9.31 1.76
N LEU A 493 15.13 -9.48 1.95
CA LEU A 493 14.34 -8.71 2.92
C LEU A 493 13.97 -9.52 4.15
N TRP A 494 13.60 -10.80 4.00
CA TRP A 494 13.15 -11.60 5.14
C TRP A 494 14.19 -11.64 6.26
N TYR A 495 15.47 -11.79 5.92
CA TYR A 495 16.55 -11.87 6.90
C TYR A 495 17.02 -10.51 7.45
N ASP A 496 16.38 -9.40 7.09
CA ASP A 496 16.65 -8.12 7.74
C ASP A 496 16.20 -8.11 9.20
N ASP A 497 15.09 -8.79 9.50
CA ASP A 497 14.42 -8.77 10.80
C ASP A 497 13.87 -10.13 11.26
N HIS A 498 14.13 -11.20 10.51
CA HIS A 498 13.80 -12.59 10.89
C HIS A 498 15.06 -13.49 10.89
N GLY A 499 15.09 -14.44 11.82
CA GLY A 499 16.07 -15.53 11.82
C GLY A 499 15.91 -16.49 10.63
N LYS A 500 16.96 -17.24 10.29
CA LYS A 500 16.92 -18.26 9.22
C LYS A 500 16.02 -19.45 9.56
N ASP A 501 15.74 -19.64 10.84
CA ASP A 501 14.88 -20.66 11.42
C ASP A 501 13.42 -20.20 11.56
N GLU A 502 13.14 -18.89 11.49
CA GLU A 502 11.78 -18.33 11.49
C GLU A 502 11.09 -18.61 10.15
N THR A 503 10.31 -19.70 10.11
CA THR A 503 9.69 -20.25 8.89
C THR A 503 8.21 -20.51 9.04
N GLU A 504 7.58 -19.82 9.99
CA GLU A 504 6.19 -20.01 10.31
C GLU A 504 5.29 -19.65 9.14
N SER A 505 4.21 -20.42 9.01
CA SER A 505 3.14 -20.15 8.08
C SER A 505 1.87 -19.76 8.81
N TYR A 506 1.25 -18.68 8.37
CA TYR A 506 0.00 -18.18 8.92
C TYR A 506 -1.12 -18.39 7.91
N SER A 507 -2.17 -19.10 8.31
CA SER A 507 -3.33 -19.37 7.45
C SER A 507 -4.33 -18.20 7.43
N ALA A 508 -5.32 -18.28 6.55
CA ALA A 508 -6.44 -17.33 6.56
C ALA A 508 -7.21 -17.35 7.90
N GLU A 509 -7.35 -18.53 8.50
CA GLU A 509 -8.05 -18.73 9.78
C GLU A 509 -7.27 -18.10 10.93
N ASP A 510 -5.93 -18.17 10.88
CA ASP A 510 -5.08 -17.52 11.89
C ASP A 510 -5.26 -16.01 11.90
N GLY A 511 -5.62 -15.39 10.77
CA GLY A 511 -5.94 -13.97 10.69
C GLY A 511 -7.30 -13.57 11.28
N ARG A 512 -8.16 -14.55 11.61
CA ARG A 512 -9.50 -14.33 12.20
C ARG A 512 -9.50 -14.42 13.72
N ASP A 513 -8.37 -14.73 14.34
CA ASP A 513 -8.23 -14.90 15.79
C ASP A 513 -8.77 -13.72 16.62
N ILE A 514 -8.65 -12.48 16.11
CA ILE A 514 -9.18 -11.28 16.79
C ILE A 514 -10.71 -11.19 16.77
N LEU A 515 -11.37 -11.84 15.80
CA LEU A 515 -12.83 -11.79 15.65
C LEU A 515 -13.55 -12.50 16.80
N ALA A 516 -12.89 -13.49 17.42
CA ALA A 516 -13.40 -14.16 18.61
C ALA A 516 -13.59 -13.22 19.82
N TYR A 517 -13.07 -11.99 19.73
CA TYR A 517 -13.12 -10.96 20.77
C TYR A 517 -13.93 -9.72 20.36
N GLU A 518 -14.59 -9.74 19.20
CA GLU A 518 -15.56 -8.71 18.84
C GLU A 518 -16.77 -8.77 19.77
N LYS A 519 -17.25 -7.60 20.19
CA LYS A 519 -18.37 -7.45 21.14
C LYS A 519 -19.66 -7.10 20.44
#